data_AF-A0A413RBF4-F1
#
_entry.id   AF-A0A413RBF4-F1
#
_cell.length_a   1.000
_cell.length_b   1.000
_cell.length_c   1.000
_cell.angle_alpha   90.00
_cell.angle_beta   90.00
_cell.angle_gamma   90.00
#
_symmetry.space_group_name_H-M   'P 1'
#
loop_
_entity.id
_entity.type
_entity.pdbx_description
1 polymer ?
#
loop_
_entity_poly.entity_id
_entity_poly.type
_entity_poly.pdbx_seq_one_letter_code
_entity_poly.pdbx_strand_id
1 'polypeptide(L)'
;MNIAANYKTGATEATQIVLSLDNRLPKMKKKHLNIKKKQISFEKMLIPVDIVQYSKNKSFKNAKTVWDKKGGGLKAIKKLKPNTTYYIRYSITTDVSTLKGYKKIGGIWSKTIKVKTKK
;
A
#
# COMPACT_ATOMS: atom_id res chain seq x y z
N MET A 1 32.82 -10.79 -31.39
CA MET A 1 31.51 -11.28 -30.91
C MET A 1 30.61 -10.06 -30.75
N ASN A 2 29.73 -9.81 -31.72
CA ASN A 2 28.78 -8.69 -31.70
C ASN A 2 27.42 -9.23 -31.28
N ILE A 3 26.92 -8.80 -30.12
CA ILE A 3 25.50 -8.92 -29.78
C ILE A 3 25.06 -7.53 -29.33
N ALA A 4 24.48 -6.78 -30.29
CA ALA A 4 23.62 -5.66 -29.98
C ALA A 4 22.31 -6.22 -29.39
N ALA A 5 21.93 -5.79 -28.19
CA ALA A 5 20.61 -6.02 -27.64
C ALA A 5 19.99 -4.69 -27.23
N ASN A 6 19.00 -4.32 -28.03
CA ASN A 6 18.12 -3.16 -27.96
C ASN A 6 17.61 -2.81 -26.55
N TYR A 7 17.74 -1.54 -26.23
CA TYR A 7 17.06 -0.77 -25.20
C TYR A 7 15.53 -0.80 -25.38
N LYS A 8 14.80 -1.58 -24.56
CA LYS A 8 13.35 -1.38 -24.27
C LYS A 8 12.97 -2.01 -22.91
N THR A 9 13.70 -1.68 -21.85
CA THR A 9 13.59 -2.37 -20.55
C THR A 9 13.03 -1.51 -19.41
N GLY A 10 12.52 -0.30 -19.67
CA GLY A 10 11.90 0.51 -18.61
C GLY A 10 10.49 0.04 -18.23
N ALA A 11 9.62 -0.14 -19.23
CA ALA A 11 8.22 -0.51 -19.02
C ALA A 11 8.04 -2.03 -18.88
N THR A 12 8.79 -2.81 -19.65
CA THR A 12 8.62 -4.27 -19.75
C THR A 12 9.10 -5.00 -18.49
N GLU A 13 10.22 -4.56 -17.90
CA GLU A 13 10.72 -5.13 -16.63
C GLU A 13 9.83 -4.75 -15.45
N ALA A 14 9.39 -3.49 -15.37
CA ALA A 14 8.41 -3.06 -14.37
C ALA A 14 7.09 -3.84 -14.52
N THR A 15 6.67 -4.12 -15.75
CA THR A 15 5.46 -4.93 -16.03
C THR A 15 5.68 -6.40 -15.68
N GLN A 16 6.84 -7.00 -15.95
CA GLN A 16 7.17 -8.39 -15.59
C GLN A 16 7.32 -8.58 -14.07
N ILE A 17 7.91 -7.61 -13.34
CA ILE A 17 7.95 -7.62 -11.87
C ILE A 17 6.53 -7.48 -11.29
N VAL A 18 5.69 -6.64 -11.89
CA VAL A 18 4.26 -6.51 -11.52
C VAL A 18 3.47 -7.80 -11.78
N LEU A 19 3.79 -8.55 -12.85
CA LEU A 19 3.14 -9.81 -13.22
C LEU A 19 3.62 -11.02 -12.40
N SER A 20 4.87 -11.06 -11.93
CA SER A 20 5.41 -12.13 -11.05
C SER A 20 4.80 -12.14 -9.63
N LEU A 21 3.96 -11.15 -9.31
CA LEU A 21 3.32 -10.95 -8.00
C LEU A 21 1.87 -11.44 -7.98
N ASP A 22 1.60 -12.62 -8.56
CA ASP A 22 0.28 -13.29 -8.43
C ASP A 22 -0.08 -13.64 -6.96
N ASN A 23 0.84 -13.38 -6.02
CA ASN A 23 0.57 -13.19 -4.60
C ASN A 23 -0.21 -11.89 -4.33
N ARG A 24 -1.46 -11.83 -4.79
CA ARG A 24 -2.39 -10.74 -4.47
C ARG A 24 -2.45 -10.53 -2.96
N LEU A 25 -2.13 -9.31 -2.51
CA LEU A 25 -2.16 -8.96 -1.09
C LEU A 25 -3.51 -9.34 -0.47
N PRO A 26 -3.52 -9.99 0.70
CA PRO A 26 -4.76 -10.38 1.36
C PRO A 26 -5.59 -9.12 1.67
N LYS A 27 -6.89 -9.20 1.40
CA LYS A 27 -7.80 -8.10 1.73
C LYS A 27 -7.73 -7.82 3.23
N MET A 28 -7.57 -6.55 3.59
CA MET A 28 -7.63 -6.09 4.98
C MET A 28 -8.96 -6.50 5.62
N LYS A 29 -8.93 -7.12 6.80
CA LYS A 29 -10.10 -7.59 7.54
C LYS A 29 -10.36 -6.68 8.74
N LYS A 30 -11.63 -6.39 9.05
CA LYS A 30 -12.00 -5.53 10.19
C LYS A 30 -11.44 -6.04 11.52
N LYS A 31 -11.35 -7.37 11.72
CA LYS A 31 -10.78 -7.99 12.93
C LYS A 31 -9.30 -7.68 13.16
N HIS A 32 -8.57 -7.21 12.14
CA HIS A 32 -7.17 -6.79 12.26
C HIS A 32 -7.03 -5.29 12.57
N LEU A 33 -8.15 -4.58 12.67
CA LEU A 33 -8.20 -3.14 12.84
C LEU A 33 -8.78 -2.77 14.20
N ASN A 34 -8.12 -1.83 14.87
CA ASN A 34 -8.70 -1.17 16.03
C ASN A 34 -9.21 0.22 15.61
N ILE A 35 -10.53 0.36 15.52
CA ILE A 35 -11.18 1.58 15.03
C ILE A 35 -11.59 2.46 16.21
N LYS A 36 -10.91 3.60 16.34
CA LYS A 36 -11.18 4.64 17.35
C LYS A 36 -11.82 5.87 16.70
N LYS A 37 -12.10 6.89 17.51
CA LYS A 37 -12.76 8.14 17.08
C LYS A 37 -11.96 8.92 16.03
N LYS A 38 -10.65 9.07 16.22
CA LYS A 38 -9.76 9.84 15.33
C LYS A 38 -8.57 9.03 14.79
N GLN A 39 -8.60 7.71 14.96
CA GLN A 39 -7.49 6.81 14.62
C GLN A 39 -8.00 5.44 14.22
N ILE A 40 -7.30 4.79 13.29
CA ILE A 40 -7.46 3.37 12.98
C ILE A 40 -6.08 2.72 13.06
N SER A 41 -5.91 1.76 13.96
CA SER A 41 -4.67 1.00 14.13
C SER A 41 -4.72 -0.35 13.40
N PHE A 42 -3.55 -0.84 12.99
CA PHE A 42 -3.33 -2.08 12.23
C PHE A 42 -2.71 -3.16 13.14
N GLU A 43 -3.42 -3.56 14.19
CA GLU A 43 -2.83 -4.31 15.32
C GLU A 43 -2.53 -5.79 15.02
N LYS A 44 -3.34 -6.46 14.19
CA LYS A 44 -3.21 -7.91 13.92
C LYS A 44 -3.03 -8.20 12.43
N MET A 45 -2.28 -7.35 11.73
CA MET A 45 -1.95 -7.61 10.33
C MET A 45 -0.88 -8.69 10.26
N LEU A 46 -1.13 -9.72 9.43
CA LEU A 46 -0.19 -10.82 9.20
C LEU A 46 1.06 -10.39 8.43
N ILE A 47 0.96 -9.28 7.69
CA ILE A 47 2.05 -8.71 6.91
C ILE A 47 2.24 -7.23 7.27
N PRO A 48 3.47 -6.72 7.24
CA PRO A 48 3.74 -5.32 7.48
C PRO A 48 3.00 -4.45 6.47
N VAL A 49 2.47 -3.36 6.96
CA VAL A 49 1.74 -2.38 6.15
C VAL A 49 2.67 -1.21 5.88
N ASP A 50 3.37 -1.22 4.75
CA ASP A 50 4.36 -0.17 4.47
C ASP A 50 3.70 1.12 3.99
N ILE A 51 2.63 0.98 3.20
CA ILE A 51 1.92 2.12 2.63
C ILE A 51 0.43 1.94 2.87
N VAL A 52 -0.22 2.99 3.38
CA VAL A 52 -1.68 3.04 3.50
C VAL A 52 -2.21 4.21 2.70
N GLN A 53 -3.21 3.93 1.88
CA GLN A 53 -4.02 4.95 1.26
C GLN A 53 -5.44 4.92 1.81
N TYR A 54 -5.96 6.09 2.16
CA TYR A 54 -7.32 6.23 2.67
C TYR A 54 -8.05 7.45 2.10
N SER A 55 -9.35 7.30 1.88
CA SER A 55 -10.22 8.38 1.39
C SER A 55 -11.64 8.20 1.92
N LYS A 56 -12.43 9.27 1.88
CA LYS A 56 -13.89 9.19 2.08
C LYS A 56 -14.62 8.74 0.79
N ASN A 57 -13.93 8.77 -0.35
CA ASN A 57 -14.44 8.34 -1.64
C ASN A 57 -13.87 6.95 -2.00
N LYS A 58 -14.73 6.04 -2.46
CA LYS A 58 -14.37 4.67 -2.86
C LYS A 58 -13.41 4.64 -4.06
N SER A 59 -13.44 5.64 -4.94
CA SER A 59 -12.53 5.75 -6.08
C SER A 59 -11.14 6.26 -5.70
N PHE A 60 -10.90 6.58 -4.42
CA PHE A 60 -9.65 7.17 -3.94
C PHE A 60 -9.26 8.50 -4.62
N LYS A 61 -10.21 9.23 -5.21
CA LYS A 61 -9.99 10.61 -5.64
C LYS A 61 -9.53 11.46 -4.45
N ASN A 62 -8.41 12.16 -4.60
CA ASN A 62 -7.78 12.98 -3.56
C ASN A 62 -7.50 12.21 -2.25
N ALA A 63 -7.18 10.92 -2.36
CA ALA A 63 -6.86 10.11 -1.20
C ALA A 63 -5.56 10.58 -0.52
N LYS A 64 -5.50 10.38 0.78
CA LYS A 64 -4.26 10.59 1.56
C LYS A 64 -3.47 9.30 1.56
N THR A 65 -2.17 9.41 1.36
CA THR A 65 -1.22 8.29 1.43
C THR A 65 -0.25 8.52 2.57
N VAL A 66 0.02 7.47 3.35
CA VAL A 66 0.97 7.46 4.45
C VAL A 66 1.97 6.34 4.19
N TRP A 67 3.24 6.65 4.42
CA TRP A 67 4.36 5.74 4.23
C TRP A 67 5.03 5.46 5.57
N ASP A 68 5.42 4.21 5.79
CA ASP A 68 6.35 3.86 6.84
C ASP A 68 7.75 4.33 6.45
N LYS A 69 8.29 5.29 7.19
CA LYS A 69 9.64 5.81 6.99
C LYS A 69 10.69 5.12 7.84
N LYS A 70 10.28 4.41 8.89
CA LYS A 70 11.19 3.85 9.91
C LYS A 70 11.44 2.36 9.72
N GLY A 71 10.61 1.68 8.94
CA GLY A 71 10.62 0.23 8.83
C GLY A 71 9.86 -0.43 9.98
N GLY A 72 9.37 -1.65 9.76
CA GLY A 72 8.57 -2.40 10.74
C GLY A 72 7.05 -2.24 10.61
N GLY A 73 6.59 -1.49 9.60
CA GLY A 73 5.21 -1.35 9.19
C GLY A 73 4.44 -0.25 9.94
N LEU A 74 3.53 0.40 9.24
CA LEU A 74 2.61 1.38 9.80
C LEU A 74 1.75 0.75 10.90
N LYS A 75 1.72 1.40 12.06
CA LYS A 75 0.88 0.98 13.19
C LYS A 75 -0.52 1.56 13.14
N ALA A 76 -0.69 2.77 12.60
CA ALA A 76 -2.00 3.43 12.55
C ALA A 76 -2.05 4.62 11.57
N ILE A 77 -3.27 4.96 11.15
CA ILE A 77 -3.60 6.28 10.60
C ILE A 77 -4.29 7.12 11.68
N LYS A 78 -3.86 8.37 11.85
CA LYS A 78 -4.31 9.29 12.90
C LYS A 78 -4.99 10.53 12.29
N LYS A 79 -5.51 11.42 13.16
CA LYS A 79 -6.16 12.69 12.77
C LYS A 79 -7.37 12.50 11.83
N LEU A 80 -8.10 11.39 11.99
CA LEU A 80 -9.33 11.13 11.24
C LEU A 80 -10.50 11.93 11.83
N LYS A 81 -11.52 12.20 10.99
CA LYS A 81 -12.78 12.79 11.46
C LYS A 81 -13.61 11.72 12.19
N PRO A 82 -14.28 12.05 13.30
CA PRO A 82 -15.18 11.13 14.00
C PRO A 82 -16.42 10.80 13.15
N ASN A 83 -17.10 9.70 13.46
CA ASN A 83 -18.34 9.24 12.80
C ASN A 83 -18.27 9.24 11.25
N THR A 84 -17.09 9.07 10.67
CA THR A 84 -16.83 9.26 9.24
C THR A 84 -16.45 7.92 8.60
N THR A 85 -17.03 7.64 7.44
CA THR A 85 -16.70 6.47 6.64
C THR A 85 -15.43 6.71 5.84
N TYR A 86 -14.50 5.76 5.89
CA TYR A 86 -13.27 5.73 5.14
C TYR A 86 -13.16 4.42 4.35
N TYR A 87 -12.63 4.54 3.13
CA TYR A 87 -12.15 3.46 2.29
C TYR A 87 -10.65 3.40 2.43
N ILE A 88 -10.12 2.22 2.77
CA ILE A 88 -8.70 2.02 3.07
C ILE A 88 -8.19 0.88 2.19
N ARG A 89 -6.99 1.05 1.64
CA ARG A 89 -6.20 0.00 1.01
C ARG A 89 -4.74 0.16 1.42
N TYR A 90 -4.00 -0.93 1.39
CA TYR A 90 -2.58 -0.91 1.72
C TYR A 90 -1.76 -1.52 0.59
N SER A 91 -0.46 -1.22 0.61
CA SER A 91 0.55 -1.84 -0.23
C SER A 91 1.76 -2.15 0.62
N ILE A 92 2.49 -3.18 0.20
CA ILE A 92 3.86 -3.43 0.65
C ILE A 92 4.82 -2.74 -0.31
N THR A 93 6.01 -2.41 0.18
CA THR A 93 7.09 -1.90 -0.66
C THR A 93 7.83 -3.05 -1.32
N THR A 94 8.32 -2.81 -2.53
CA THR A 94 9.23 -3.72 -3.22
C THR A 94 10.50 -2.96 -3.56
N ASP A 95 11.64 -3.61 -3.42
CA ASP A 95 12.90 -3.09 -3.94
C ASP A 95 12.94 -3.35 -5.45
N VAL A 96 13.05 -2.29 -6.24
CA VAL A 96 13.33 -2.38 -7.67
C VAL A 96 14.77 -1.98 -7.92
N SER A 97 15.48 -2.84 -8.64
CA SER A 97 16.81 -2.53 -9.14
C SER A 97 16.71 -1.43 -10.19
N THR A 98 17.55 -0.40 -10.07
CA THR A 98 17.71 0.65 -11.07
C THR A 98 19.18 0.82 -11.40
N LEU A 99 19.49 1.48 -12.51
CA LEU A 99 20.88 1.82 -12.89
C LEU A 99 21.63 2.62 -11.80
N LYS A 100 20.91 3.26 -10.86
CA LYS A 100 21.45 4.03 -9.74
C LYS A 100 21.38 3.29 -8.39
N GLY A 101 21.13 1.99 -8.40
CA GLY A 101 20.94 1.15 -7.22
C GLY A 101 19.47 0.82 -6.93
N TYR A 102 19.19 0.26 -5.75
CA TYR A 102 17.85 -0.18 -5.38
C TYR A 102 16.97 0.98 -4.88
N LYS A 103 15.71 0.98 -5.31
CA LYS A 103 14.70 1.94 -4.85
C LYS A 103 13.46 1.22 -4.33
N LYS A 104 12.97 1.63 -3.16
CA LYS A 104 11.68 1.17 -2.64
C LYS A 104 10.54 1.87 -3.35
N ILE A 105 9.66 1.09 -3.96
CA ILE A 105 8.41 1.57 -4.55
C ILE A 105 7.22 0.85 -3.90
N GLY A 106 6.06 1.50 -3.93
CA GLY A 106 4.82 0.81 -3.56
C GLY A 106 4.44 -0.22 -4.63
N GLY A 107 4.22 -1.45 -4.20
CA GLY A 107 3.69 -2.51 -5.07
C GLY A 107 2.20 -2.40 -5.35
N ILE A 108 1.57 -3.55 -5.61
CA ILE A 108 0.15 -3.64 -5.93
C ILE A 108 -0.69 -3.31 -4.71
N TRP A 109 -1.75 -2.52 -4.90
CA TRP A 109 -2.72 -2.23 -3.83
C TRP A 109 -3.56 -3.46 -3.46
N SER A 110 -3.76 -3.66 -2.15
CA SER A 110 -4.74 -4.61 -1.64
C SER A 110 -6.17 -4.27 -2.08
N LYS A 111 -7.07 -5.25 -2.00
CA LYS A 111 -8.51 -4.97 -2.06
C LYS A 111 -8.92 -3.98 -0.95
N THR A 112 -9.83 -3.09 -1.27
CA THR A 112 -10.31 -2.03 -0.37
C THR A 112 -11.18 -2.58 0.75
N ILE A 113 -11.03 -2.00 1.95
CA ILE A 113 -11.96 -2.17 3.08
C ILE A 113 -12.69 -0.85 3.37
N LYS A 114 -13.98 -0.95 3.70
CA LYS A 114 -14.82 0.16 4.17
C LYS A 114 -14.94 0.09 5.69
N VAL A 115 -14.61 1.16 6.38
CA VAL A 115 -14.65 1.28 7.84
C VAL A 115 -15.24 2.63 8.25
N LYS A 116 -15.85 2.72 9.43
CA LYS A 116 -16.42 3.96 9.96
C LYS A 116 -15.82 4.24 11.33
N THR A 117 -15.28 5.45 11.53
CA THR A 117 -14.73 5.86 12.84
C THR A 117 -15.82 5.96 13.89
N LYS A 118 -15.45 5.75 15.16
CA LYS A 118 -16.38 5.89 16.29
C LYS A 118 -16.84 7.36 16.45
N LYS A 119 -18.00 7.53 17.09
CA LYS A 119 -18.52 8.86 17.48
C LYS A 119 -17.60 9.51 18.53
#